data_AF-A0A443SWD3-F1
#
_entry.id   AF-A0A443SWD3-F1
#
_cell.length_a   1.000
_cell.length_b   1.000
_cell.length_c   1.000
_cell.angle_alpha   90.00
_cell.angle_beta   90.00
_cell.angle_gamma   90.00
#
_symmetry.space_group_name_H-M   'P 1'
#
loop_
_entity.id
_entity.type
_entity.pdbx_description
1 polymer ?
#
loop_
_entity_poly.entity_id
_entity_poly.type
_entity_poly.pdbx_seq_one_letter_code
_entity_poly.pdbx_strand_id
1 'polypeptide(L)'
;MSAQSAHSERDDWNASFAERIIRDLNVIFDRDPNIVEFAIIPVECKLQNKCPVFAIEHRLALESWCVQHVFTYVYKRIIDSRVHRQKLAKDTLKDWTKIILLINPDLTLAWNLRKELVNSNSISIHDELKLSELILTRKAKSPDNFTHRQFLLKKLLNANEVNESVVSNELRVSLDAASRYQRNYYAWAHRIWVLQHLTNSVNVSIM
;
A
#
# COMPACT_ATOMS: atom_id res chain seq x y z
N MET A 1 -12.24 -31.35 27.08
CA MET A 1 -12.10 -30.44 25.91
C MET A 1 -10.63 -30.35 25.58
N SER A 2 -10.23 -30.93 24.45
CA SER A 2 -8.82 -31.15 24.10
C SER A 2 -8.14 -29.86 23.62
N ALA A 3 -6.82 -29.76 23.81
CA ALA A 3 -6.00 -28.61 23.41
C ALA A 3 -6.13 -28.23 21.92
N GLN A 4 -6.54 -29.17 21.07
CA GLN A 4 -6.82 -28.94 19.64
C GLN A 4 -8.09 -28.10 19.39
N SER A 5 -9.17 -28.26 20.17
CA SER A 5 -10.38 -27.42 19.98
C SER A 5 -10.12 -25.98 20.43
N ALA A 6 -9.42 -25.79 21.56
CA ALA A 6 -9.05 -24.46 22.04
C ALA A 6 -8.01 -23.75 21.15
N HIS A 7 -7.25 -24.47 20.33
CA HIS A 7 -6.33 -23.89 19.34
C HIS A 7 -7.09 -23.45 18.08
N SER A 8 -7.97 -24.31 17.57
CA SER A 8 -8.85 -24.01 16.42
C SER A 8 -9.76 -22.81 16.71
N GLU A 9 -10.38 -22.75 17.88
CA GLU A 9 -11.27 -21.64 18.28
C GLU A 9 -10.52 -20.30 18.39
N ARG A 10 -9.26 -20.33 18.86
CA ARG A 10 -8.41 -19.13 18.92
C ARG A 10 -7.98 -18.66 17.54
N ASP A 11 -7.67 -19.58 16.64
CA ASP A 11 -7.31 -19.25 15.26
C ASP A 11 -8.51 -18.69 14.48
N ASP A 12 -9.70 -19.25 14.69
CA ASP A 12 -10.95 -18.75 14.09
C ASP A 12 -11.33 -17.36 14.63
N TRP A 13 -11.18 -17.12 15.94
CA TRP A 13 -11.39 -15.78 16.51
C TRP A 13 -10.40 -14.75 15.95
N ASN A 14 -9.11 -15.12 15.87
CA ASN A 14 -8.08 -14.26 15.29
C ASN A 14 -8.36 -13.92 13.82
N ALA A 15 -8.87 -14.89 13.06
CA ALA A 15 -9.25 -14.69 11.66
C ALA A 15 -10.43 -13.72 11.52
N SER A 16 -11.52 -13.96 12.25
CA SER A 16 -12.71 -13.09 12.25
C SER A 16 -12.38 -11.66 12.69
N PHE A 17 -11.49 -11.53 13.69
CA PHE A 17 -11.02 -10.24 14.17
C PHE A 17 -10.20 -9.48 13.11
N ALA A 18 -9.25 -10.15 12.45
CA ALA A 18 -8.45 -9.55 11.37
C ALA A 18 -9.34 -9.13 10.18
N GLU A 19 -10.29 -9.96 9.78
CA GLU A 19 -11.25 -9.65 8.70
C GLU A 19 -12.10 -8.43 9.01
N ARG A 20 -12.54 -8.28 10.27
CA ARG A 20 -13.26 -7.09 10.70
C ARG A 20 -12.42 -5.83 10.55
N ILE A 21 -11.16 -5.84 10.98
CA ILE A 21 -10.27 -4.68 10.83
C ILE A 21 -10.03 -4.34 9.35
N ILE A 22 -9.79 -5.35 8.51
CA ILE A 22 -9.60 -5.15 7.06
C ILE A 22 -10.85 -4.50 6.46
N ARG A 23 -12.05 -4.97 6.85
CA ARG A 23 -13.32 -4.38 6.42
C ARG A 23 -13.45 -2.94 6.89
N ASP A 24 -13.16 -2.64 8.15
CA ASP A 24 -13.25 -1.28 8.71
C ASP A 24 -12.29 -0.33 7.98
N LEU A 25 -11.06 -0.77 7.68
CA LEU A 25 -10.09 -0.01 6.89
C LEU A 25 -10.61 0.28 5.48
N ASN A 26 -11.15 -0.74 4.79
CA ASN A 26 -11.70 -0.58 3.45
C ASN A 26 -12.88 0.40 3.42
N VAL A 27 -13.80 0.30 4.38
CA VAL A 27 -14.94 1.22 4.49
C VAL A 27 -14.47 2.67 4.64
N ILE A 28 -13.36 2.91 5.34
CA ILE A 28 -12.78 4.24 5.47
C ILE A 28 -12.17 4.71 4.15
N PHE A 29 -11.43 3.86 3.44
CA PHE A 29 -10.91 4.19 2.10
C PHE A 29 -12.03 4.49 1.09
N ASP A 30 -13.16 3.79 1.18
CA ASP A 30 -14.31 4.00 0.30
C ASP A 30 -15.04 5.31 0.63
N ARG A 31 -15.11 5.68 1.92
CA ARG A 31 -15.72 6.95 2.38
C ARG A 31 -14.84 8.17 2.10
N ASP A 32 -13.53 8.00 2.21
CA ASP A 32 -12.55 9.06 2.04
C ASP A 32 -11.47 8.65 1.02
N PRO A 33 -11.67 8.97 -0.27
CA PRO A 33 -10.72 8.64 -1.32
C PRO A 33 -9.45 9.52 -1.29
N ASN A 34 -9.41 10.55 -0.44
CA ASN A 34 -8.35 11.56 -0.40
C ASN A 34 -7.45 11.42 0.83
N ILE A 35 -7.37 10.22 1.42
CA ILE A 35 -6.48 9.94 2.55
C ILE A 35 -5.03 10.31 2.19
N VAL A 36 -4.46 11.22 2.97
CA VAL A 36 -3.15 11.82 2.75
C VAL A 36 -2.06 11.06 3.52
N GLU A 37 -2.38 10.54 4.71
CA GLU A 37 -1.39 9.96 5.60
C GLU A 37 -1.92 8.71 6.31
N PHE A 38 -1.04 7.71 6.46
CA PHE A 38 -1.30 6.51 7.24
C PHE A 38 -0.24 6.34 8.34
N ALA A 39 -0.68 6.18 9.59
CA ALA A 39 0.20 6.01 10.74
C ALA A 39 -0.14 4.76 11.57
N ILE A 40 0.85 4.18 12.24
CA ILE A 40 0.62 3.17 13.27
C ILE A 40 0.88 3.82 14.62
N ILE A 41 -0.13 3.83 15.50
CA ILE A 41 -0.06 4.46 16.81
C ILE A 41 0.40 3.42 17.83
N PRO A 42 1.50 3.66 18.58
CA PRO A 42 1.90 2.78 19.66
C PRO A 42 0.88 2.87 20.80
N VAL A 43 0.36 1.72 21.23
CA VAL A 43 -0.58 1.63 22.35
C VAL A 43 -0.03 0.66 23.39
N GLU A 44 0.13 1.15 24.63
CA GLU A 44 0.70 0.37 25.74
C GLU A 44 -0.33 -0.54 26.42
N CYS A 45 -1.62 -0.19 26.39
CA CYS A 45 -2.69 -0.97 27.02
C CYS A 45 -3.91 -1.09 26.09
N LYS A 46 -4.37 -2.33 25.90
CA LYS A 46 -5.59 -2.61 25.12
C LYS A 46 -6.80 -2.00 25.83
N LEU A 47 -7.41 -0.98 25.23
CA LEU A 47 -8.74 -0.54 25.64
C LEU A 47 -9.75 -1.59 25.14
N GLN A 48 -10.37 -2.31 26.07
CA GLN A 48 -11.41 -3.29 25.70
C GLN A 48 -12.57 -2.58 25.00
N ASN A 49 -13.06 -3.17 23.90
CA ASN A 49 -14.21 -2.75 23.09
C ASN A 49 -14.08 -1.47 22.24
N LYS A 50 -12.86 -0.98 21.94
CA LYS A 50 -12.67 0.09 20.94
C LYS A 50 -12.17 -0.45 19.59
N CYS A 51 -12.62 0.18 18.50
CA CYS A 51 -12.10 -0.09 17.16
C CYS A 51 -10.66 0.44 17.08
N PRO A 52 -9.68 -0.36 16.58
CA PRO A 52 -8.28 0.08 16.50
C PRO A 52 -7.99 1.02 15.33
N VAL A 53 -9.02 1.43 14.58
CA VAL A 53 -8.89 2.25 13.38
C VAL A 53 -9.45 3.64 13.66
N PHE A 54 -8.63 4.67 13.43
CA PHE A 54 -9.02 6.07 13.59
C PHE A 54 -8.89 6.82 12.27
N ALA A 55 -9.89 7.62 11.93
CA ALA A 55 -9.86 8.48 10.76
C ALA A 55 -10.21 9.92 11.18
N ILE A 56 -9.29 10.85 10.98
CA ILE A 56 -9.47 12.28 11.30
C ILE A 56 -8.86 13.08 10.14
N GLU A 57 -9.64 13.97 9.53
CA GLU A 57 -9.17 14.93 8.52
C GLU A 57 -8.22 14.33 7.46
N HIS A 58 -8.69 13.31 6.73
CA HIS A 58 -7.91 12.59 5.70
C HIS A 58 -6.65 11.87 6.20
N ARG A 59 -6.52 11.65 7.52
CA ARG A 59 -5.44 10.86 8.11
C ARG A 59 -6.03 9.61 8.73
N LEU A 60 -5.44 8.47 8.36
CA LEU A 60 -5.82 7.16 8.85
C LEU A 60 -4.77 6.65 9.82
N ALA A 61 -5.19 6.16 10.97
CA ALA A 61 -4.30 5.55 11.94
C ALA A 61 -4.78 4.18 12.39
N LEU A 62 -3.82 3.29 12.63
CA LEU A 62 -4.05 1.93 13.11
C LEU A 62 -3.29 1.71 14.43
N GLU A 63 -3.97 1.24 15.47
CA GLU A 63 -3.31 0.94 16.74
C GLU A 63 -2.35 -0.28 16.62
N SER A 64 -1.17 -0.16 17.23
CA SER A 64 -0.07 -1.12 17.08
C SER A 64 -0.42 -2.55 17.51
N TRP A 65 -1.30 -2.71 18.50
CA TRP A 65 -1.63 -4.02 19.08
C TRP A 65 -2.33 -4.96 18.08
N CYS A 66 -3.04 -4.44 17.07
CA CYS A 66 -3.73 -5.26 16.08
C CYS A 66 -2.86 -5.58 14.85
N VAL A 67 -1.74 -4.87 14.67
CA VAL A 67 -0.88 -4.94 13.48
C VAL A 67 -0.35 -6.34 13.24
N GLN A 68 0.19 -7.00 14.27
CA GLN A 68 0.74 -8.35 14.14
C GLN A 68 -0.34 -9.36 13.74
N HIS A 69 -1.55 -9.23 14.29
CA HIS A 69 -2.68 -10.11 13.99
C HIS A 69 -3.11 -9.96 12.53
N VAL A 70 -3.36 -8.72 12.08
CA VAL A 70 -3.75 -8.43 10.69
C VAL A 70 -2.67 -8.85 9.71
N PHE A 71 -1.42 -8.48 9.97
CA PHE A 71 -0.29 -8.84 9.11
C PHE A 71 -0.14 -10.34 8.96
N THR A 72 -0.14 -11.08 10.09
CA THR A 72 0.04 -12.54 10.09
C THR A 72 -1.12 -13.24 9.39
N TYR A 73 -2.36 -12.80 9.63
CA TYR A 73 -3.54 -13.34 8.96
C TYR A 73 -3.44 -13.19 7.44
N VAL A 74 -3.22 -11.97 6.95
CA VAL A 74 -3.14 -11.68 5.51
C VAL A 74 -1.95 -12.39 4.87
N TYR A 75 -0.78 -12.33 5.51
CA TYR A 75 0.43 -12.94 4.98
C TYR A 75 0.28 -14.46 4.82
N LYS A 76 -0.22 -15.16 5.86
CA LYS A 76 -0.47 -16.60 5.80
C LYS A 76 -1.44 -16.95 4.68
N ARG A 77 -2.59 -16.27 4.59
CA ARG A 77 -3.59 -16.53 3.54
C ARG A 77 -3.03 -16.32 2.13
N ILE A 78 -2.22 -15.28 1.91
CA ILE A 78 -1.55 -15.05 0.62
C ILE A 78 -0.58 -16.19 0.31
N ILE A 79 0.27 -16.59 1.26
CA ILE A 79 1.23 -17.69 1.05
C ILE A 79 0.52 -19.02 0.81
N ASP A 80 -0.48 -19.37 1.62
CA ASP A 80 -1.25 -20.60 1.48
C ASP A 80 -1.92 -20.68 0.11
N SER A 81 -2.47 -19.57 -0.38
CA SER A 81 -3.07 -19.51 -1.72
C SER A 81 -2.06 -19.81 -2.83
N ARG A 82 -0.80 -19.37 -2.67
CA ARG A 82 0.28 -19.61 -3.64
C ARG A 82 0.77 -21.05 -3.57
N VAL A 83 0.98 -21.58 -2.37
CA VAL A 83 1.45 -22.95 -2.14
C VAL A 83 0.43 -23.96 -2.68
N HIS A 84 -0.85 -23.75 -2.39
CA HIS A 84 -1.92 -24.67 -2.80
C HIS A 84 -2.52 -24.34 -4.17
N ARG A 85 -1.97 -23.37 -4.91
CA ARG A 85 -2.47 -22.87 -6.20
C ARG A 85 -3.96 -22.52 -6.18
N GLN A 86 -4.46 -22.12 -5.02
CA GLN A 86 -5.84 -21.68 -4.85
C GLN A 86 -5.95 -20.23 -5.33
N LYS A 87 -6.88 -19.99 -6.25
CA LYS A 87 -7.13 -18.63 -6.75
C LYS A 87 -7.93 -17.86 -5.71
N LEU A 88 -7.29 -16.89 -5.06
CA LEU A 88 -8.00 -15.86 -4.29
C LEU A 88 -8.83 -14.99 -5.25
N ALA A 89 -10.00 -14.54 -4.78
CA ALA A 89 -10.77 -13.54 -5.49
C ALA A 89 -9.91 -12.27 -5.67
N LYS A 90 -9.96 -11.68 -6.87
CA LYS A 90 -9.13 -10.51 -7.21
C LYS A 90 -9.38 -9.34 -6.26
N ASP A 91 -10.63 -9.09 -5.88
CA ASP A 91 -10.96 -7.99 -4.97
C ASP A 91 -10.41 -8.22 -3.56
N THR A 92 -10.53 -9.44 -3.04
CA THR A 92 -9.89 -9.81 -1.77
C THR A 92 -8.38 -9.61 -1.81
N LEU A 93 -7.73 -10.02 -2.91
CA LEU A 93 -6.28 -9.85 -3.08
C LEU A 93 -5.89 -8.37 -3.18
N LYS A 94 -6.69 -7.54 -3.85
CA LYS A 94 -6.50 -6.09 -3.93
C LYS A 94 -6.51 -5.45 -2.55
N ASP A 95 -7.47 -5.81 -1.72
CA ASP A 95 -7.60 -5.27 -0.37
C ASP A 95 -6.51 -5.77 0.56
N TRP A 96 -6.24 -7.07 0.54
CA TRP A 96 -5.19 -7.67 1.37
C TRP A 96 -3.81 -7.10 1.05
N THR A 97 -3.47 -6.96 -0.23
CA THR A 97 -2.18 -6.38 -0.62
C THR A 97 -2.10 -4.88 -0.32
N LYS A 98 -3.22 -4.15 -0.34
CA LYS A 98 -3.30 -2.74 0.08
C LYS A 98 -2.99 -2.63 1.58
N ILE A 99 -3.69 -3.39 2.42
CA ILE A 99 -3.51 -3.35 3.88
C ILE A 99 -2.11 -3.82 4.31
N ILE A 100 -1.61 -4.91 3.73
CA ILE A 100 -0.29 -5.44 4.13
C ILE A 100 0.85 -4.48 3.78
N LEU A 101 0.74 -3.73 2.68
CA LEU A 101 1.73 -2.72 2.28
C LEU A 101 1.67 -1.46 3.14
N LEU A 102 0.47 -1.05 3.58
CA LEU A 102 0.33 0.03 4.58
C LEU A 102 1.04 -0.34 5.88
N ILE A 103 0.90 -1.60 6.32
CA ILE A 103 1.58 -2.12 7.51
C ILE A 103 3.10 -2.23 7.27
N ASN A 104 3.50 -2.94 6.22
CA ASN A 104 4.89 -3.23 5.89
C ASN A 104 5.21 -2.94 4.41
N PRO A 105 5.73 -1.73 4.11
CA PRO A 105 6.08 -1.31 2.75
C PRO A 105 7.22 -2.10 2.09
N ASP A 106 8.01 -2.87 2.84
CA ASP A 106 9.17 -3.60 2.31
C ASP A 106 8.83 -5.01 1.83
N LEU A 107 7.54 -5.37 1.85
CA LEU A 107 7.12 -6.69 1.43
C LEU A 107 7.10 -6.79 -0.10
N THR A 108 8.23 -7.14 -0.71
CA THR A 108 8.37 -7.30 -2.18
C THR A 108 7.32 -8.25 -2.77
N LEU A 109 6.93 -9.30 -2.04
CA LEU A 109 5.85 -10.21 -2.45
C LEU A 109 4.55 -9.46 -2.74
N ALA A 110 4.16 -8.52 -1.89
CA ALA A 110 2.93 -7.75 -2.06
C ALA A 110 3.03 -6.80 -3.26
N TRP A 111 4.17 -6.14 -3.46
CA TRP A 111 4.39 -5.32 -4.67
C TRP A 111 4.28 -6.15 -5.95
N ASN A 112 4.86 -7.36 -5.98
CA ASN A 112 4.77 -8.24 -7.15
C ASN A 112 3.34 -8.70 -7.42
N LEU A 113 2.57 -9.03 -6.38
CA LEU A 113 1.13 -9.31 -6.50
C LEU A 113 0.36 -8.12 -7.08
N ARG A 114 0.68 -6.90 -6.66
CA ARG A 114 0.05 -5.70 -7.22
C ARG A 114 0.42 -5.47 -8.69
N LYS A 115 1.65 -5.76 -9.10
CA LYS A 115 2.03 -5.77 -10.54
C LYS A 115 1.21 -6.77 -11.35
N GLU A 116 0.96 -7.98 -10.82
CA GLU A 116 0.07 -8.97 -11.46
C GLU A 116 -1.37 -8.43 -11.59
N LEU A 117 -1.87 -7.75 -10.56
CA LEU A 117 -3.20 -7.15 -10.56
C LEU A 117 -3.31 -5.99 -11.58
N VAL A 118 -2.27 -5.14 -11.70
CA VAL A 118 -2.18 -4.10 -12.73
C VAL A 118 -2.10 -4.71 -14.12
N ASN A 119 -1.26 -5.74 -14.33
CA ASN A 119 -1.13 -6.42 -15.62
C ASN A 119 -2.43 -7.11 -16.08
N SER A 120 -3.25 -7.54 -15.13
CA SER A 120 -4.56 -8.13 -15.41
C SER A 120 -5.70 -7.11 -15.44
N ASN A 121 -5.39 -5.81 -15.49
CA ASN A 121 -6.34 -4.68 -15.49
C ASN A 121 -7.35 -4.73 -14.33
N SER A 122 -6.96 -5.30 -13.19
CA SER A 122 -7.82 -5.44 -12.00
C SER A 122 -7.73 -4.21 -11.08
N ILE A 123 -6.69 -3.39 -11.23
CA ILE A 123 -6.44 -2.14 -10.50
C ILE A 123 -6.09 -1.05 -11.52
N SER A 124 -6.63 0.16 -11.33
CA SER A 124 -6.26 1.35 -12.08
C SER A 124 -4.84 1.81 -11.75
N ILE A 125 -4.07 2.20 -12.77
CA ILE A 125 -2.71 2.73 -12.57
C ILE A 125 -2.74 4.02 -11.72
N HIS A 126 -3.75 4.87 -11.89
CA HIS A 126 -3.87 6.11 -11.14
C HIS A 126 -4.15 5.87 -9.65
N ASP A 127 -5.04 4.93 -9.32
CA ASP A 127 -5.31 4.56 -7.93
C ASP A 127 -4.09 3.90 -7.28
N GLU A 128 -3.32 3.14 -8.07
CA GLU A 128 -2.08 2.52 -7.62
C GLU A 128 -0.99 3.56 -7.34
N LEU A 129 -0.88 4.61 -8.15
CA LEU A 129 0.04 5.73 -7.90
C LEU A 129 -0.33 6.49 -6.62
N LYS A 130 -1.63 6.66 -6.32
CA LYS A 130 -2.12 7.26 -5.06
C LYS A 130 -1.77 6.39 -3.86
N LEU A 131 -2.00 5.07 -3.93
CA LEU A 131 -1.62 4.15 -2.86
C LEU A 131 -0.11 4.17 -2.61
N SER A 132 0.68 4.14 -3.68
CA SER A 132 2.13 4.22 -3.59
C SER A 132 2.60 5.52 -2.92
N GLU A 133 1.96 6.65 -3.23
CA GLU A 133 2.23 7.94 -2.59
C GLU A 133 1.88 7.92 -1.10
N LEU A 134 0.70 7.41 -0.74
CA LEU A 134 0.30 7.22 0.67
C LEU A 134 1.31 6.36 1.44
N ILE A 135 1.85 5.30 0.83
CA ILE A 135 2.87 4.47 1.46
C ILE A 135 4.19 5.24 1.67
N LEU A 136 4.56 6.14 0.76
CA LEU A 136 5.76 6.99 0.89
C LEU A 136 5.65 8.01 2.03
N THR A 137 4.44 8.45 2.42
CA THR A 137 4.28 9.36 3.57
C THR A 137 4.69 8.69 4.88
N ARG A 138 4.40 7.39 5.01
CA ARG A 138 4.82 6.54 6.14
C ARG A 138 6.28 6.11 6.03
N LYS A 139 6.72 5.68 4.84
CA LYS A 139 8.09 5.20 4.61
C LYS A 139 8.69 5.82 3.35
N ALA A 140 9.27 7.00 3.53
CA ALA A 140 9.86 7.78 2.45
C ALA A 140 11.07 7.10 1.78
N LYS A 141 11.82 6.27 2.52
CA LYS A 141 12.95 5.49 1.99
C LYS A 141 12.53 4.05 1.69
N SER A 142 11.81 3.86 0.59
CA SER A 142 11.33 2.53 0.13
C SER A 142 11.75 2.27 -1.34
N PRO A 143 12.78 1.43 -1.58
CA PRO A 143 13.25 1.13 -2.94
C PRO A 143 12.21 0.36 -3.77
N ASP A 144 11.51 -0.61 -3.16
CA ASP A 144 10.45 -1.38 -3.83
C ASP A 144 9.32 -0.46 -4.31
N ASN A 145 8.95 0.55 -3.51
CA ASN A 145 7.91 1.50 -3.87
C ASN A 145 8.33 2.34 -5.09
N PHE A 146 9.52 2.94 -5.10
CA PHE A 146 10.00 3.69 -6.28
C PHE A 146 10.14 2.79 -7.52
N THR A 147 10.61 1.56 -7.36
CA THR A 147 10.67 0.57 -8.46
C THR A 147 9.27 0.26 -9.00
N HIS A 148 8.28 0.13 -8.11
CA HIS A 148 6.88 -0.07 -8.50
C HIS A 148 6.31 1.16 -9.22
N ARG A 149 6.59 2.38 -8.75
CA ARG A 149 6.20 3.61 -9.47
C ARG A 149 6.77 3.66 -10.87
N GLN A 150 8.06 3.35 -11.05
CA GLN A 150 8.67 3.29 -12.39
C GLN A 150 7.98 2.25 -13.29
N PHE A 151 7.57 1.11 -12.76
CA PHE A 151 6.78 0.12 -13.51
C PHE A 151 5.44 0.69 -13.99
N LEU A 152 4.73 1.42 -13.13
CA LEU A 152 3.46 2.07 -13.47
C LEU A 152 3.64 3.18 -14.52
N LEU A 153 4.66 4.02 -14.34
CA LEU A 153 4.96 5.12 -15.27
C LEU A 153 5.38 4.60 -16.64
N LYS A 154 6.16 3.51 -16.72
CA LYS A 154 6.48 2.84 -17.99
C LYS A 154 5.22 2.34 -18.70
N LYS A 155 4.21 1.86 -17.98
CA LYS A 155 2.93 1.47 -18.58
C LYS A 155 2.17 2.67 -19.14
N LEU A 156 2.08 3.77 -18.39
CA LEU A 156 1.47 5.01 -18.90
C LEU A 156 2.21 5.54 -20.11
N LEU A 157 3.55 5.49 -20.11
CA LEU A 157 4.37 5.91 -21.24
C LEU A 157 4.08 5.07 -22.49
N ASN A 158 4.01 3.75 -22.35
CA ASN A 158 3.69 2.85 -23.46
C ASN A 158 2.26 3.02 -23.97
N ALA A 159 1.34 3.44 -23.10
CA ALA A 159 -0.04 3.78 -23.47
C ALA A 159 -0.19 5.21 -24.02
N ASN A 160 0.89 6.01 -24.04
CA ASN A 160 0.88 7.42 -24.39
C ASN A 160 -0.07 8.27 -23.52
N GLU A 161 -0.19 7.91 -22.24
CA GLU A 161 -1.05 8.54 -21.24
C GLU A 161 -0.27 9.45 -20.27
N VAL A 162 1.01 9.69 -20.52
CA VAL A 162 1.84 10.60 -19.72
C VAL A 162 1.52 12.04 -20.14
N ASN A 163 1.10 12.85 -19.16
CA ASN A 163 0.85 14.27 -19.34
C ASN A 163 1.62 15.11 -18.30
N GLU A 164 1.55 16.43 -18.43
CA GLU A 164 2.23 17.36 -17.52
C GLU A 164 1.84 17.17 -16.06
N SER A 165 0.58 16.82 -15.78
CA SER A 165 0.11 16.54 -14.42
C SER A 165 0.79 15.31 -13.82
N VAL A 166 1.01 14.26 -14.60
CA VAL A 166 1.73 13.05 -14.15
C VAL A 166 3.17 13.41 -13.81
N VAL A 167 3.86 14.13 -14.71
CA VAL A 167 5.26 14.54 -14.49
C VAL A 167 5.38 15.43 -13.26
N SER A 168 4.52 16.46 -13.15
CA SER A 168 4.48 17.36 -12.00
C SER A 168 4.22 16.62 -10.69
N ASN A 169 3.30 15.64 -10.71
CA ASN A 169 3.03 14.81 -9.53
C ASN A 169 4.24 13.98 -9.12
N GLU A 170 4.96 13.35 -10.07
CA GLU A 170 6.17 12.58 -9.74
C GLU A 170 7.32 13.45 -9.21
N LEU A 171 7.47 14.67 -9.74
CA LEU A 171 8.42 15.64 -9.21
C LEU A 171 8.04 16.10 -7.81
N ARG A 172 6.75 16.26 -7.51
CA ARG A 172 6.28 16.56 -6.15
C ARG A 172 6.54 15.38 -5.19
N VAL A 173 6.12 14.17 -5.55
CA VAL A 173 6.26 12.97 -4.70
C VAL A 173 7.72 12.67 -4.38
N SER A 174 8.63 12.79 -5.36
CA SER A 174 10.06 12.61 -5.12
C SER A 174 10.64 13.67 -4.18
N LEU A 175 10.19 14.93 -4.29
CA LEU A 175 10.60 16.00 -3.39
C LEU A 175 10.05 15.81 -1.96
N ASP A 176 8.79 15.41 -1.83
CA ASP A 176 8.15 15.13 -0.53
C ASP A 176 8.88 13.99 0.19
N ALA A 177 9.22 12.91 -0.52
CA ALA A 177 9.98 11.79 0.03
C ALA A 177 11.43 12.17 0.37
N ALA A 178 12.07 13.06 -0.39
CA ALA A 178 13.40 13.57 -0.07
C ALA A 178 13.40 14.49 1.16
N SER A 179 12.33 15.28 1.35
CA SER A 179 12.16 16.17 2.50
C SER A 179 11.92 15.39 3.81
N ARG A 180 11.25 14.24 3.73
CA ARG A 180 10.95 13.38 4.90
C ARG A 180 12.14 12.54 5.38
N TYR A 181 13.17 12.32 4.56
CA TYR A 181 14.33 11.49 4.94
C TYR A 181 15.63 12.09 4.41
N GLN A 182 16.54 12.45 5.32
CA GLN A 182 17.82 13.05 4.93
C GLN A 182 18.63 12.13 4.01
N ARG A 183 19.18 12.67 2.92
CA ARG A 183 19.98 11.92 1.92
C ARG A 183 19.21 10.73 1.34
N ASN A 184 17.93 10.91 1.02
CA ASN A 184 17.12 9.87 0.36
C ASN A 184 17.58 9.64 -1.10
N TYR A 185 18.58 8.78 -1.27
CA TYR A 185 19.12 8.41 -2.59
C TYR A 185 18.04 7.90 -3.53
N TYR A 186 17.10 7.09 -3.04
CA TYR A 186 16.06 6.49 -3.87
C TYR A 186 15.08 7.53 -4.43
N ALA A 187 14.72 8.54 -3.64
CA ALA A 187 13.88 9.63 -4.10
C ALA A 187 14.56 10.47 -5.20
N TRP A 188 15.84 10.81 -5.01
CA TRP A 188 16.61 11.55 -6.02
C TRP A 188 16.87 10.71 -7.28
N ALA A 189 17.19 9.43 -7.13
CA ALA A 189 17.35 8.51 -8.24
C ALA A 189 16.04 8.38 -9.05
N HIS A 190 14.88 8.30 -8.37
CA HIS A 190 13.57 8.32 -9.03
C HIS A 190 13.33 9.64 -9.78
N ARG A 191 13.68 10.78 -9.17
CA ARG A 191 13.56 12.09 -9.81
C ARG A 191 14.39 12.18 -11.10
N ILE A 192 15.64 11.73 -11.05
CA ILE A 192 16.51 11.67 -12.24
C ILE A 192 15.89 10.76 -13.30
N TRP A 193 15.38 9.60 -12.89
CA TRP A 193 14.72 8.68 -13.81
C TRP A 193 13.51 9.31 -14.51
N VAL A 194 12.66 10.04 -13.77
CA VAL A 194 11.50 10.77 -14.31
C VAL A 194 11.94 11.79 -15.36
N LEU A 195 12.97 12.59 -15.07
CA LEU A 195 13.52 13.57 -16.01
C LEU A 195 14.16 12.94 -17.25
N GLN A 196 14.71 11.73 -17.15
CA GLN A 196 15.31 11.06 -18.31
C GLN A 196 14.27 10.44 -19.24
N HIS A 197 13.13 9.99 -18.70
CA HIS A 197 12.19 9.14 -19.42
C HIS A 197 10.86 9.83 -19.75
N LEU A 198 10.38 10.77 -18.91
CA LEU A 198 9.04 11.33 -19.03
C LEU A 198 8.99 12.76 -19.57
N THR A 199 10.07 13.55 -19.43
CA THR A 199 10.06 14.93 -19.97
C THR A 199 10.19 14.98 -21.48
N ASN A 200 10.70 13.93 -22.12
CA ASN A 200 10.71 13.85 -23.59
C ASN A 200 9.32 13.53 -24.16
N SER A 201 8.42 12.94 -23.35
CA SER A 201 7.04 12.62 -23.75
C SER A 201 6.07 13.78 -23.58
N VAL A 202 6.47 14.85 -22.89
CA VAL A 202 5.66 16.06 -22.70
C VAL A 202 6.46 17.20 -23.31
N ASN A 203 5.88 18.04 -24.17
CA ASN A 203 6.51 19.30 -24.57
C ASN A 203 6.57 20.23 -23.35
N VAL A 204 7.48 19.96 -22.42
CA VAL A 204 7.73 20.83 -21.27
C VAL A 204 8.54 21.99 -21.82
N SER A 205 7.86 23.09 -22.14
CA SER A 205 8.51 24.39 -22.21
C SER A 205 9.03 24.69 -20.81
N ILE A 206 10.31 24.37 -20.58
CA ILE A 206 11.03 24.79 -19.38
C ILE A 206 11.10 26.32 -19.48
N MET A 207 10.18 27.01 -18.78
CA MET A 207 10.31 28.44 -18.47
C MET A 207 11.35 28.64 -17.37
#